data_AF-A0A8H5WCA3-F1
#
_entry.id   AF-A0A8H5WCA3-F1
#
_cell.length_a   1.000
_cell.length_b   1.000
_cell.length_c   1.000
_cell.angle_alpha   90.00
_cell.angle_beta   90.00
_cell.angle_gamma   90.00
#
_symmetry.space_group_name_H-M   'P 1'
#
loop_
_entity.id
_entity.type
_entity.pdbx_description
1 polymer ?
#
loop_
_entity_poly.entity_id
_entity_poly.type
_entity_poly.pdbx_seq_one_letter_code
_entity_poly.pdbx_strand_id
1 'polypeptide(L)'
;MDSNNTINSTRDIVQILPLIGHGVFAPLIDSTFDKGCKYYAIEAAINDLLVYKNNNKDPNSLNSIKTPTLQVSAEWRNSGDSSAFQKIEDQVVSFRRSILQTMIDAKKCEKAYYWDTYLRPEKLEALCALKQEALKVELGNQYGRVDDTLIPSTIKKDCETIRIKGIVAVRKALDLAYSRSLARTEKVRAKRTKKAEADVQMTGTSGEVNEKTLEKHVASILRRQEQSRRDKKASNVKGNTLSHCLSLRELTIPHRKGQKELWEEEVSSSKRLHFKRKIIEEASQILGTAPKRLKVGRIGDYPDEFFASSLEARVLFIRTKMSLSTIRTLRYLNFDVHKARNVILPRNIEYFLAVNLKHIFPQKIAPSLGFDAFESAITRLRTWFHFRDTELTGNRLDPYLASVVDRKPVNAEFTAHYESGILAGRNLLISVMSKVVPPRNVPQEPNPALSELGCTLRGLKEFMLLNHYMAFITDKNLGIAVVERDWYLDEVHKHLSLPCYSLVQNVPWDDISEGYEELLQSENLIGPEAVFLANPDNRELVPRFHAIPKIHKNPWKIRPIVPMHSYFTTRLAMWIHLYLHPLQRLYPWICTSSRDFVRDLLTETEGKKRTWKMFTGDGNYEEKRFFI
;
A
#
# COMPACT_ATOMS: atom_id res chain seq x y z
N MET A 1 18.26 36.58 -29.21
CA MET A 1 17.69 35.92 -28.01
C MET A 1 17.04 34.64 -28.49
N ASP A 2 17.91 33.75 -28.94
CA ASP A 2 17.54 32.57 -29.72
C ASP A 2 17.48 31.34 -28.82
N SER A 3 16.37 30.62 -28.97
CA SER A 3 16.10 29.21 -28.65
C SER A 3 14.80 29.05 -27.86
N ASN A 4 13.85 28.37 -28.51
CA ASN A 4 12.59 27.85 -27.98
C ASN A 4 12.83 26.85 -26.85
N ASN A 5 13.37 27.29 -25.72
CA ASN A 5 13.38 26.47 -24.51
C ASN A 5 11.93 26.36 -24.02
N THR A 6 11.29 25.27 -24.42
CA THR A 6 9.95 24.90 -23.96
C THR A 6 9.99 24.74 -22.45
N ILE A 7 9.26 25.61 -21.76
CA ILE A 7 9.10 25.56 -20.30
C ILE A 7 8.17 24.38 -19.99
N ASN A 8 8.73 23.30 -19.47
CA ASN A 8 7.98 22.06 -19.22
C ASN A 8 7.83 21.76 -17.72
N SER A 9 8.58 22.46 -16.87
CA SER A 9 8.63 22.27 -15.42
C SER A 9 8.78 23.59 -14.67
N THR A 10 8.41 23.59 -13.39
CA THR A 10 8.65 24.73 -12.48
C THR A 10 10.15 25.01 -12.31
N ARG A 11 11.01 23.99 -12.50
CA ARG A 11 12.47 24.14 -12.49
C ARG A 11 12.96 25.00 -13.65
N ASP A 12 12.41 24.80 -14.85
CA ASP A 12 12.75 25.62 -16.03
C ASP A 12 12.35 27.09 -15.80
N ILE A 13 11.26 27.32 -15.05
CA ILE A 13 10.82 28.66 -14.65
C ILE A 13 11.79 29.29 -13.65
N VAL A 14 12.23 28.54 -12.64
CA VAL A 14 13.21 29.02 -11.63
C VAL A 14 14.53 29.41 -12.29
N GLN A 15 14.97 28.68 -13.32
CA GLN A 15 16.20 28.97 -14.07
C GLN A 15 16.18 30.32 -14.82
N ILE A 16 15.01 30.95 -14.99
CA ILE A 16 14.90 32.30 -15.57
C ILE A 16 15.39 33.37 -14.57
N LEU A 17 15.41 33.05 -13.28
CA LEU A 17 15.85 33.93 -12.21
C LEU A 17 17.36 33.77 -11.93
N PRO A 18 18.04 34.86 -11.51
CA PRO A 18 19.39 34.78 -10.95
C PRO A 18 19.48 33.76 -9.80
N LEU A 19 20.65 33.12 -9.67
CA LEU A 19 20.87 32.03 -8.72
C LEU A 19 20.54 32.43 -7.27
N ILE A 20 20.84 33.67 -6.89
CA ILE A 20 20.56 34.21 -5.55
C ILE A 20 19.07 34.21 -5.21
N GLY A 21 18.18 34.28 -6.21
CA GLY A 21 16.73 34.28 -6.02
C GLY A 21 16.12 32.87 -5.92
N HIS A 22 16.87 31.81 -6.25
CA HIS A 22 16.31 30.46 -6.37
C HIS A 22 15.75 29.95 -5.04
N GLY A 23 16.47 30.15 -3.94
CA GLY A 23 16.05 29.68 -2.62
C GLY A 23 14.73 30.31 -2.14
N VAL A 24 14.51 31.58 -2.49
CA VAL A 24 13.36 32.35 -2.04
C VAL A 24 12.14 32.18 -2.96
N PHE A 25 12.36 32.14 -4.29
CA PHE A 25 11.28 32.09 -5.28
C PHE A 25 10.86 30.68 -5.69
N ALA A 26 11.71 29.67 -5.63
CA ALA A 26 11.32 28.30 -5.99
C ALA A 26 10.10 27.80 -5.19
N PRO A 27 10.03 27.97 -3.85
CA PRO A 27 8.85 27.57 -3.09
C PRO A 27 7.58 28.34 -3.48
N LEU A 28 7.71 29.62 -3.85
CA LEU A 28 6.57 30.43 -4.30
C LEU A 28 6.07 29.98 -5.67
N ILE A 29 6.98 29.71 -6.61
CA ILE A 29 6.68 29.19 -7.95
C ILE A 29 6.00 27.83 -7.85
N ASP A 30 6.55 26.89 -7.06
CA ASP A 30 5.96 25.57 -6.86
C ASP A 30 4.58 25.65 -6.19
N SER A 31 4.43 26.49 -5.16
CA SER A 31 3.13 26.70 -4.50
C SER A 31 2.08 27.27 -5.46
N THR A 32 2.47 28.24 -6.28
CA THR A 32 1.58 28.86 -7.28
C THR A 32 1.17 27.86 -8.34
N PHE A 33 2.12 27.07 -8.86
CA PHE A 33 1.86 26.00 -9.81
C PHE A 33 0.85 24.97 -9.24
N ASP A 34 1.07 24.49 -8.01
CA ASP A 34 0.18 23.50 -7.38
C ASP A 34 -1.24 24.04 -7.17
N LYS A 35 -1.37 25.29 -6.72
CA LYS A 35 -2.67 25.97 -6.57
C LYS A 35 -3.34 26.18 -7.93
N GLY A 36 -2.58 26.56 -8.95
CA GLY A 36 -3.05 26.66 -10.34
C GLY A 36 -3.57 25.32 -10.85
N CYS A 37 -2.85 24.22 -10.62
CA CYS A 37 -3.30 22.87 -11.01
C CYS A 37 -4.63 22.49 -10.35
N LYS A 38 -4.84 22.84 -9.08
CA LYS A 38 -6.12 22.62 -8.39
C LYS A 38 -7.24 23.47 -8.98
N TYR A 39 -6.98 24.76 -9.19
CA TYR A 39 -7.94 25.69 -9.80
C TYR A 39 -8.42 25.19 -11.17
N TYR A 40 -7.50 24.83 -12.07
CA TYR A 40 -7.87 24.34 -13.41
C TYR A 40 -8.49 22.94 -13.40
N ALA A 41 -8.20 22.11 -12.39
CA ALA A 41 -8.90 20.84 -12.21
C ALA A 41 -10.36 21.05 -11.78
N ILE A 42 -10.63 22.04 -10.91
CA ILE A 42 -11.99 22.44 -10.53
C ILE A 42 -12.75 22.97 -11.75
N GLU A 43 -12.12 23.82 -12.56
CA GLU A 43 -12.70 24.32 -13.81
C GLU A 43 -13.06 23.21 -14.79
N ALA A 44 -12.15 22.23 -15.00
CA ALA A 44 -12.43 21.06 -15.82
C ALA A 44 -13.62 20.24 -15.29
N ALA A 45 -13.74 20.10 -13.97
CA ALA A 45 -14.87 19.41 -13.35
C ALA A 45 -16.20 20.16 -13.54
N ILE A 46 -16.20 21.50 -13.43
CA ILE A 46 -17.38 22.32 -13.73
C ILE A 46 -17.82 22.11 -15.17
N ASN A 47 -16.86 22.16 -16.12
CA ASN A 47 -17.15 21.96 -17.54
C ASN A 47 -17.74 20.57 -17.82
N ASP A 48 -17.19 19.51 -17.19
CA ASP A 48 -17.74 18.16 -17.30
C ASP A 48 -19.18 18.09 -16.74
N LEU A 49 -19.48 18.70 -15.59
CA LEU A 49 -20.83 18.74 -15.03
C LEU A 49 -21.82 19.54 -15.90
N LEU A 50 -21.35 20.63 -16.52
CA LEU A 50 -22.15 21.41 -17.47
C LEU A 50 -22.48 20.60 -18.73
N VAL A 51 -21.56 19.76 -19.20
CA VAL A 51 -21.84 18.83 -20.32
C VAL A 51 -22.95 17.84 -19.96
N TYR A 52 -22.97 17.31 -18.73
CA TYR A 52 -24.08 16.46 -18.26
C TYR A 52 -25.40 17.23 -18.23
N LYS A 53 -25.39 18.43 -17.64
CA LYS A 53 -26.56 19.31 -17.56
C LYS A 53 -27.13 19.64 -18.94
N ASN A 54 -26.28 20.06 -19.89
CA ASN A 54 -26.71 20.46 -21.24
C ASN A 54 -27.25 19.29 -22.06
N ASN A 55 -26.76 18.07 -21.82
CA ASN A 55 -27.22 16.87 -22.51
C ASN A 55 -28.43 16.21 -21.84
N ASN A 56 -29.02 16.81 -20.79
CA ASN A 56 -30.05 16.19 -19.96
C ASN A 56 -29.68 14.79 -19.47
N LYS A 57 -28.40 14.57 -19.14
CA LYS A 57 -27.88 13.29 -18.62
C LYS A 57 -27.41 13.45 -17.19
N ASP A 58 -27.61 12.42 -16.38
CA ASP A 58 -27.07 12.38 -15.03
C ASP A 58 -25.61 11.90 -15.03
N PRO A 59 -24.72 12.51 -14.23
CA PRO A 59 -23.41 11.94 -13.96
C PRO A 59 -23.56 10.64 -13.17
N ASN A 60 -22.61 9.72 -13.31
CA ASN A 60 -22.64 8.41 -12.63
C ASN A 60 -22.85 8.48 -11.11
N SER A 61 -22.43 9.56 -10.46
CA SER A 61 -22.63 9.79 -9.03
C SER A 61 -24.10 9.98 -8.63
N LEU A 62 -24.98 10.42 -9.55
CA LEU A 62 -26.41 10.58 -9.31
C LEU A 62 -27.24 9.37 -9.73
N ASN A 63 -26.67 8.44 -10.52
CA ASN A 63 -27.34 7.20 -10.93
C ASN A 63 -27.66 6.26 -9.74
N SER A 64 -27.03 6.48 -8.58
CA SER A 64 -27.32 5.76 -7.33
C SER A 64 -28.66 6.15 -6.70
N ILE A 65 -29.19 7.34 -7.01
CA ILE A 65 -30.47 7.85 -6.49
C ILE A 65 -31.61 7.23 -7.29
N LYS A 66 -31.99 5.99 -6.97
CA LYS A 66 -33.04 5.26 -7.70
C LYS A 66 -34.42 5.86 -7.44
N THR A 67 -35.30 5.79 -8.44
CA THR A 67 -36.73 6.07 -8.27
C THR A 67 -37.27 5.07 -7.24
N PRO A 68 -37.96 5.52 -6.18
CA PRO A 68 -38.50 4.63 -5.18
C PRO A 68 -39.52 3.68 -5.81
N THR A 69 -39.40 2.39 -5.52
CA THR A 69 -40.37 1.38 -5.94
C THR A 69 -41.57 1.45 -5.00
N LEU A 70 -42.70 1.97 -5.48
CA LEU A 70 -43.95 1.90 -4.73
C LEU A 70 -44.55 0.50 -4.83
N GLN A 71 -44.95 -0.06 -3.70
CA GLN A 71 -45.82 -1.22 -3.68
C GLN A 71 -47.25 -0.75 -3.93
N VAL A 72 -47.79 -1.09 -5.10
CA VAL A 72 -49.19 -0.84 -5.47
C VAL A 72 -49.97 -2.15 -5.49
N SER A 73 -51.24 -2.09 -5.09
CA SER A 73 -52.16 -3.24 -5.10
C SER A 73 -52.37 -3.74 -6.54
N ALA A 74 -52.77 -5.01 -6.69
CA ALA A 74 -53.02 -5.62 -7.99
C ALA A 74 -54.17 -4.90 -8.74
N GLU A 75 -55.20 -4.46 -8.00
CA GLU A 75 -56.34 -3.68 -8.54
C GLU A 75 -55.88 -2.37 -9.16
N TRP A 76 -54.94 -1.66 -8.52
CA TRP A 76 -54.40 -0.40 -9.01
C TRP A 76 -53.50 -0.60 -10.25
N ARG A 77 -52.78 -1.72 -10.36
CA ARG A 77 -52.05 -2.03 -11.61
C ARG A 77 -52.99 -2.24 -12.80
N ASN A 78 -54.19 -2.75 -12.53
CA ASN A 78 -55.17 -3.04 -13.57
C ASN A 78 -56.00 -1.81 -13.98
N SER A 79 -55.97 -0.72 -13.21
CA SER A 79 -56.70 0.52 -13.54
C SER A 79 -56.09 1.30 -14.70
N GLY A 80 -54.85 0.98 -15.10
CA GLY A 80 -54.15 1.65 -16.22
C GLY A 80 -53.70 3.09 -15.94
N ASP A 81 -53.93 3.61 -14.72
CA ASP A 81 -53.55 4.98 -14.36
C ASP A 81 -52.05 5.07 -14.03
N SER A 82 -51.22 5.26 -15.05
CA SER A 82 -49.77 5.45 -14.91
C SER A 82 -49.38 6.86 -14.46
N SER A 83 -50.35 7.78 -14.30
CA SER A 83 -50.07 9.20 -14.06
C SER A 83 -49.35 9.47 -12.74
N ALA A 84 -49.61 8.66 -11.71
CA ALA A 84 -48.96 8.79 -10.41
C ALA A 84 -47.48 8.35 -10.46
N PHE A 85 -47.16 7.28 -11.19
CA PHE A 85 -45.78 6.83 -11.37
C PHE A 85 -44.96 7.83 -12.17
N GLN A 86 -45.54 8.39 -13.24
CA GLN A 86 -44.88 9.43 -14.03
C GLN A 86 -44.58 10.67 -13.18
N LYS A 87 -45.52 11.11 -12.34
CA LYS A 87 -45.30 12.25 -11.42
C LYS A 87 -44.12 12.01 -10.46
N ILE A 88 -43.97 10.79 -9.95
CA ILE A 88 -42.86 10.43 -9.05
C ILE A 88 -41.54 10.39 -9.82
N GLU A 89 -41.53 9.82 -11.02
CA GLU A 89 -40.35 9.81 -11.87
C GLU A 89 -39.90 11.23 -12.23
N ASP A 90 -40.85 12.10 -12.61
CA ASP A 90 -40.61 13.51 -12.90
C ASP A 90 -40.06 14.26 -11.67
N GLN A 91 -40.60 13.97 -10.47
CA GLN A 91 -40.08 14.52 -9.21
C GLN A 91 -38.65 14.05 -8.92
N VAL A 92 -38.33 12.78 -9.14
CA VAL A 92 -36.97 12.24 -8.93
C VAL A 92 -36.00 12.85 -9.94
N VAL A 93 -36.40 12.98 -11.21
CA VAL A 93 -35.60 13.65 -12.25
C VAL A 93 -35.38 15.13 -11.88
N SER A 94 -36.42 15.84 -11.45
CA SER A 94 -36.31 17.23 -10.97
C SER A 94 -35.35 17.35 -9.78
N PHE A 95 -35.45 16.43 -8.82
CA PHE A 95 -34.56 16.38 -7.66
C PHE A 95 -33.11 16.13 -8.05
N ARG A 96 -32.83 15.15 -8.93
CA ARG A 96 -31.47 14.92 -9.45
C ARG A 96 -30.91 16.15 -10.18
N ARG A 97 -31.73 16.85 -10.97
CA ARG A 97 -31.34 18.11 -11.63
C ARG A 97 -30.99 19.20 -10.61
N SER A 98 -31.75 19.32 -9.52
CA SER A 98 -31.46 20.25 -8.42
C SER A 98 -30.12 19.93 -7.74
N ILE A 99 -29.85 18.64 -7.48
CA ILE A 99 -28.55 18.21 -6.93
C ILE A 99 -27.41 18.53 -7.91
N LEU A 100 -27.57 18.22 -9.20
CA LEU A 100 -26.56 18.52 -10.22
C LEU A 100 -26.25 20.02 -10.27
N GLN A 101 -27.28 20.87 -10.19
CA GLN A 101 -27.10 22.31 -10.13
C GLN A 101 -26.33 22.73 -8.87
N THR A 102 -26.70 22.19 -7.71
CA THR A 102 -26.02 22.45 -6.43
C THR A 102 -24.54 22.02 -6.49
N MET A 103 -24.22 20.90 -7.13
CA MET A 103 -22.83 20.47 -7.34
C MET A 103 -22.04 21.43 -8.21
N ILE A 104 -22.65 21.95 -9.29
CA ILE A 104 -22.04 22.96 -10.17
C ILE A 104 -21.75 24.24 -9.38
N ASP A 105 -22.72 24.71 -8.60
CA ASP A 105 -22.59 25.95 -7.83
C ASP A 105 -21.54 25.82 -6.72
N ALA A 106 -21.53 24.69 -5.99
CA ALA A 106 -20.49 24.40 -5.01
C ALA A 106 -19.08 24.42 -5.63
N LYS A 107 -18.92 23.85 -6.84
CA LYS A 107 -17.64 23.88 -7.56
C LYS A 107 -17.27 25.28 -8.06
N LYS A 108 -18.24 26.10 -8.47
CA LYS A 108 -18.00 27.51 -8.81
C LYS A 108 -17.55 28.31 -7.60
N CYS A 109 -18.15 28.11 -6.43
CA CYS A 109 -17.71 28.72 -5.18
C CYS A 109 -16.28 28.29 -4.82
N GLU A 110 -15.96 27.00 -4.96
CA GLU A 110 -14.60 26.48 -4.75
C GLU A 110 -13.59 27.13 -5.71
N LYS A 111 -13.96 27.28 -7.00
CA LYS A 111 -13.14 27.96 -8.02
C LYS A 111 -12.88 29.42 -7.64
N ALA A 112 -13.92 30.15 -7.25
CA ALA A 112 -13.84 31.54 -6.82
C ALA A 112 -12.93 31.68 -5.58
N TYR A 113 -13.08 30.80 -4.59
CA TYR A 113 -12.22 30.77 -3.41
C TYR A 113 -10.74 30.63 -3.77
N TYR A 114 -10.37 29.71 -4.67
CA TYR A 114 -8.97 29.56 -5.08
C TYR A 114 -8.44 30.80 -5.81
N TRP A 115 -9.25 31.39 -6.69
CA TRP A 115 -8.90 32.61 -7.41
C TRP A 115 -8.65 33.77 -6.45
N ASP A 116 -9.66 34.10 -5.64
CA ASP A 116 -9.63 35.25 -4.76
C ASP A 116 -8.64 35.09 -3.61
N THR A 117 -8.43 33.86 -3.12
CA THR A 117 -7.53 33.63 -1.98
C THR A 117 -6.07 33.60 -2.40
N TYR A 118 -5.75 33.01 -3.56
CA TYR A 118 -4.36 32.67 -3.88
C TYR A 118 -3.85 33.12 -5.24
N LEU A 119 -4.70 33.18 -6.26
CA LEU A 119 -4.25 33.32 -7.66
C LEU A 119 -4.52 34.71 -8.25
N ARG A 120 -5.20 35.58 -7.50
CA ARG A 120 -5.45 36.96 -7.92
C ARG A 120 -4.14 37.67 -8.24
N PRO A 121 -4.02 38.38 -9.36
CA PRO A 121 -2.77 39.05 -9.75
C PRO A 121 -2.19 39.94 -8.66
N GLU A 122 -3.02 40.71 -7.96
CA GLU A 122 -2.61 41.64 -6.91
C GLU A 122 -2.02 40.89 -5.70
N LYS A 123 -2.55 39.70 -5.39
CA LYS A 123 -2.01 38.85 -4.32
C LYS A 123 -0.70 38.20 -4.71
N LEU A 124 -0.57 37.75 -5.95
CA LEU A 124 0.68 37.19 -6.46
C LEU A 124 1.78 38.26 -6.50
N GLU A 125 1.44 39.49 -6.88
CA GLU A 125 2.34 40.64 -6.85
C GLU A 125 2.75 41.01 -5.42
N ALA A 126 1.80 41.07 -4.48
CA ALA A 126 2.10 41.30 -3.07
C ALA A 126 3.00 40.20 -2.47
N LEU A 127 2.75 38.93 -2.80
CA LEU A 127 3.61 37.81 -2.37
C LEU A 127 5.01 37.89 -2.99
N CYS A 128 5.12 38.27 -4.26
CA CYS A 128 6.40 38.53 -4.91
C CYS A 128 7.16 39.66 -4.20
N ALA A 129 6.49 40.78 -3.88
CA ALA A 129 7.10 41.89 -3.17
C ALA A 129 7.60 41.47 -1.77
N LEU A 130 6.81 40.71 -1.01
CA LEU A 130 7.23 40.16 0.29
C LEU A 130 8.45 39.24 0.17
N LYS A 131 8.53 38.44 -0.90
CA LYS A 131 9.70 37.58 -1.17
C LYS A 131 10.92 38.38 -1.60
N GLN A 132 10.75 39.46 -2.34
CA GLN A 132 11.85 40.38 -2.65
C GLN A 132 12.42 41.00 -1.38
N GLU A 133 11.55 41.40 -0.45
CA GLU A 133 12.01 41.97 0.83
C GLU A 133 12.71 40.92 1.71
N ALA A 134 12.18 39.70 1.77
CA ALA A 134 12.84 38.59 2.46
C ALA A 134 14.24 38.30 1.88
N LEU A 135 14.41 38.39 0.56
CA LEU A 135 15.70 38.23 -0.10
C LEU A 135 16.68 39.34 0.28
N LYS A 136 16.23 40.60 0.38
CA LYS A 136 17.08 41.71 0.85
C LYS A 136 17.58 41.48 2.27
N VAL A 137 16.69 41.01 3.17
CA VAL A 137 17.06 40.68 4.55
C VAL A 137 18.07 39.54 4.60
N GLU A 138 17.89 38.50 3.79
CA GLU A 138 18.83 37.37 3.71
C GLU A 138 20.21 37.81 3.22
N LEU A 139 20.26 38.66 2.19
CA LEU A 139 21.51 39.25 1.68
C LEU A 139 22.16 40.17 2.72
N GLY A 140 21.39 40.99 3.43
CA GLY A 140 21.93 41.86 4.48
C GLY A 140 22.53 41.09 5.65
N ASN A 141 21.95 39.95 6.02
CA ASN A 141 22.54 39.07 7.03
C ASN A 141 23.85 38.44 6.56
N GLN A 142 24.00 38.17 5.26
CA GLN A 142 25.20 37.55 4.69
C GLN A 142 26.36 38.54 4.52
N TYR A 143 26.07 39.81 4.21
CA TYR A 143 27.09 40.83 3.89
C TYR A 143 27.26 41.91 4.96
N GLY A 144 26.56 41.81 6.11
CA GLY A 144 26.59 42.81 7.19
C GLY A 144 25.55 43.93 6.98
N ARG A 145 25.30 44.75 8.02
CA ARG A 145 24.33 45.86 7.96
C ARG A 145 24.60 46.70 6.71
N VAL A 146 23.66 46.60 5.77
CA VAL A 146 23.75 47.18 4.44
C VAL A 146 23.66 48.68 4.57
N ASP A 147 24.81 49.36 4.52
CA ASP A 147 24.85 50.60 3.80
C ASP A 147 24.82 50.23 2.30
N ASP A 148 23.93 50.85 1.52
CA ASP A 148 23.70 50.49 0.12
C ASP A 148 24.98 50.58 -0.73
N THR A 149 26.01 51.24 -0.23
CA THR A 149 27.34 51.40 -0.82
C THR A 149 28.18 50.10 -0.86
N LEU A 150 27.88 49.10 0.00
CA LEU A 150 28.70 47.89 0.16
C LEU A 150 28.23 46.67 -0.65
N ILE A 151 27.01 46.68 -1.21
CA ILE A 151 26.51 45.57 -2.03
C ILE A 151 27.21 45.59 -3.41
N PRO A 152 27.87 44.50 -3.84
CA PRO A 152 28.42 44.38 -5.18
C PRO A 152 27.41 44.76 -6.27
N SER A 153 27.83 45.56 -7.25
CA SER A 153 26.96 46.03 -8.35
C SER A 153 26.29 44.88 -9.13
N THR A 154 26.93 43.71 -9.17
CA THR A 154 26.38 42.46 -9.71
C THR A 154 25.15 41.97 -8.95
N ILE A 155 25.18 42.00 -7.60
CA ILE A 155 24.05 41.59 -6.76
C ILE A 155 22.90 42.59 -6.87
N LYS A 156 23.20 43.89 -6.98
CA LYS A 156 22.16 44.91 -7.24
C LYS A 156 21.43 44.65 -8.56
N LYS A 157 22.18 44.34 -9.62
CA LYS A 157 21.63 43.99 -10.93
C LYS A 157 20.79 42.70 -10.89
N ASP A 158 21.23 41.71 -10.10
CA ASP A 158 20.46 40.47 -9.91
C ASP A 158 19.18 40.71 -9.11
N CYS A 159 19.22 41.55 -8.07
CA CYS A 159 18.02 41.94 -7.31
C CYS A 159 17.01 42.66 -8.20
N GLU A 160 17.46 43.59 -9.05
CA GLU A 160 16.60 44.27 -10.02
C GLU A 160 16.04 43.30 -11.06
N THR A 161 16.85 42.34 -11.52
CA THR A 161 16.40 41.27 -12.41
C THR A 161 15.34 40.39 -11.73
N ILE A 162 15.50 40.06 -10.45
CA ILE A 162 14.51 39.32 -9.65
C ILE A 162 13.24 40.15 -9.45
N ARG A 163 13.37 41.47 -9.28
CA ARG A 163 12.23 42.38 -9.15
C ARG A 163 11.32 42.30 -10.37
N ILE A 164 11.92 42.37 -11.56
CA ILE A 164 11.21 42.33 -12.84
C ILE A 164 10.76 40.90 -13.19
N LYS A 165 11.68 39.93 -13.14
CA LYS A 165 11.42 38.57 -13.62
C LYS A 165 10.71 37.69 -12.59
N GLY A 166 10.70 38.03 -11.31
CA GLY A 166 10.03 37.26 -10.25
C GLY A 166 8.53 37.15 -10.48
N ILE A 167 7.87 38.27 -10.81
CA ILE A 167 6.44 38.29 -11.15
C ILE A 167 6.18 37.48 -12.42
N VAL A 168 7.02 37.65 -13.44
CA VAL A 168 6.93 36.87 -14.69
C VAL A 168 7.05 35.37 -14.42
N ALA A 169 7.97 34.95 -13.55
CA ALA A 169 8.17 33.56 -13.18
C ALA A 169 6.94 32.97 -12.47
N VAL A 170 6.34 33.72 -11.55
CA VAL A 170 5.11 33.30 -10.85
C VAL A 170 3.93 33.19 -11.81
N ARG A 171 3.76 34.13 -12.74
CA ARG A 171 2.72 34.06 -13.80
C ARG A 171 2.95 32.87 -14.73
N LYS A 172 4.18 32.61 -15.16
CA LYS A 172 4.55 31.43 -15.96
C LYS A 172 4.25 30.11 -15.24
N ALA A 173 4.29 30.08 -13.91
CA ALA A 173 3.91 28.91 -13.13
C ALA A 173 2.42 28.60 -13.27
N LEU A 174 1.59 29.66 -13.30
CA LEU A 174 0.16 29.54 -13.54
C LEU A 174 -0.14 29.10 -15.00
N ASP A 175 0.58 29.66 -15.97
CA ASP A 175 0.46 29.26 -17.38
C ASP A 175 0.83 27.77 -17.58
N LEU A 176 1.91 27.32 -16.94
CA LEU A 176 2.31 25.92 -16.98
C LEU A 176 1.25 25.00 -16.37
N ALA A 177 0.60 25.43 -15.28
CA ALA A 177 -0.51 24.70 -14.69
C ALA A 177 -1.72 24.63 -15.63
N TYR A 178 -2.03 25.72 -16.33
CA TYR A 178 -3.08 25.79 -17.34
C TYR A 178 -2.81 24.81 -18.50
N SER A 179 -1.61 24.87 -19.09
CA SER A 179 -1.22 23.99 -20.20
C SER A 179 -1.30 22.51 -19.82
N ARG A 180 -0.93 22.14 -18.59
CA ARG A 180 -1.07 20.76 -18.10
C ARG A 180 -2.52 20.34 -17.94
N SER A 181 -3.39 21.25 -17.50
CA SER A 181 -4.83 20.99 -17.42
C SER A 181 -5.41 20.77 -18.81
N LEU A 182 -5.09 21.65 -19.77
CA LEU A 182 -5.55 21.55 -21.16
C LEU A 182 -5.15 20.21 -21.78
N ALA A 183 -3.87 19.85 -21.68
CA ALA A 183 -3.36 18.56 -22.17
C ALA A 183 -4.06 17.36 -21.52
N ARG A 184 -4.48 17.46 -20.25
CA ARG A 184 -5.25 16.42 -19.57
C ARG A 184 -6.68 16.35 -20.12
N THR A 185 -7.34 17.49 -20.30
CA THR A 185 -8.71 17.54 -20.86
C THR A 185 -8.76 17.03 -22.29
N GLU A 186 -7.78 17.37 -23.14
CA GLU A 186 -7.66 16.85 -24.50
C GLU A 186 -7.46 15.34 -24.52
N LYS A 187 -6.61 14.80 -23.62
CA LYS A 187 -6.44 13.34 -23.47
C LYS A 187 -7.74 12.66 -23.07
N VAL A 188 -8.54 13.25 -22.20
CA VAL A 188 -9.85 12.70 -21.80
C VAL A 188 -10.83 12.78 -22.97
N ARG A 189 -10.88 13.91 -23.69
CA ARG A 189 -11.73 14.08 -24.88
C ARG A 189 -11.38 13.07 -25.96
N ALA A 190 -10.09 12.91 -26.28
CA ALA A 190 -9.60 11.91 -27.24
C ALA A 190 -9.91 10.47 -26.83
N LYS A 191 -9.98 10.17 -25.52
CA LYS A 191 -10.44 8.86 -25.03
C LYS A 191 -11.95 8.69 -25.21
N ARG A 192 -12.74 9.74 -24.96
CA ARG A 192 -14.21 9.71 -25.16
C ARG A 192 -14.58 9.59 -26.64
N THR A 193 -13.90 10.30 -27.54
CA THR A 193 -14.14 10.19 -29.00
C THR A 193 -13.80 8.79 -29.51
N LYS A 194 -12.63 8.25 -29.13
CA LYS A 194 -12.27 6.87 -29.49
C LYS A 194 -13.26 5.83 -28.97
N LYS A 195 -13.81 6.04 -27.77
CA LYS A 195 -14.85 5.16 -27.23
C LYS A 195 -16.13 5.27 -28.07
N ALA A 196 -16.58 6.48 -28.39
CA ALA A 196 -17.77 6.70 -29.21
C ALA A 196 -17.60 6.13 -30.64
N GLU A 197 -16.44 6.30 -31.26
CA GLU A 197 -16.12 5.72 -32.58
C GLU A 197 -16.15 4.18 -32.54
N ALA A 198 -15.59 3.57 -31.48
CA ALA A 198 -15.65 2.13 -31.29
C ALA A 198 -17.09 1.63 -31.08
N ASP A 199 -17.91 2.35 -30.29
CA ASP A 199 -19.31 1.99 -30.05
C ASP A 199 -20.17 2.09 -31.34
N VAL A 200 -19.88 3.05 -32.23
CA VAL A 200 -20.53 3.19 -33.55
C VAL A 200 -20.10 2.09 -34.52
N GLN A 201 -18.82 1.71 -34.55
CA GLN A 201 -18.35 0.61 -35.41
C GLN A 201 -18.97 -0.75 -35.01
N MET A 202 -19.23 -0.96 -33.72
CA MET A 202 -19.82 -2.20 -33.22
C MET A 202 -21.32 -2.36 -33.51
N THR A 203 -22.00 -1.28 -33.92
CA THR A 203 -23.45 -1.30 -34.20
C THR A 203 -23.79 -1.38 -35.69
N GLY A 204 -22.80 -1.34 -36.60
CA GLY A 204 -23.04 -1.08 -38.02
C GLY A 204 -22.51 -2.06 -39.08
N THR A 205 -21.79 -3.15 -38.75
CA THR A 205 -21.17 -3.98 -39.81
C THR A 205 -21.37 -5.48 -39.68
N SER A 206 -21.96 -6.05 -40.73
CA SER A 206 -22.05 -7.48 -41.04
C SER A 206 -20.66 -8.13 -41.16
N GLY A 207 -20.47 -9.24 -40.44
CA GLY A 207 -19.58 -10.36 -40.72
C GLY A 207 -18.12 -10.09 -41.09
N GLU A 208 -17.87 -9.69 -42.34
CA GLU A 208 -16.55 -9.81 -42.99
C GLU A 208 -15.59 -8.64 -42.74
N VAL A 209 -16.07 -7.47 -42.27
CA VAL A 209 -15.20 -6.30 -42.07
C VAL A 209 -14.40 -6.36 -40.75
N ASN A 210 -14.76 -7.25 -39.83
CA ASN A 210 -14.19 -7.29 -38.49
C ASN A 210 -12.76 -7.86 -38.42
N GLU A 211 -12.39 -8.79 -39.30
CA GLU A 211 -11.08 -9.44 -39.25
C GLU A 211 -9.94 -8.47 -39.63
N LYS A 212 -10.10 -7.72 -40.72
CA LYS A 212 -9.13 -6.67 -41.14
C LYS A 212 -9.04 -5.51 -40.16
N THR A 213 -10.09 -5.24 -39.40
CA THR A 213 -10.11 -4.16 -38.40
C THR A 213 -9.38 -4.60 -37.12
N LEU A 214 -9.51 -5.87 -36.74
CA LEU A 214 -8.83 -6.49 -35.61
C LEU A 214 -7.32 -6.55 -35.84
N GLU A 215 -6.87 -6.99 -37.02
CA GLU A 215 -5.44 -7.03 -37.38
C GLU A 215 -4.79 -5.65 -37.34
N LYS A 216 -5.47 -4.62 -37.86
CA LYS A 216 -4.99 -3.23 -37.79
C LYS A 216 -4.91 -2.73 -36.34
N HIS A 217 -5.83 -3.15 -35.47
CA HIS A 217 -5.82 -2.77 -34.06
C HIS A 217 -4.69 -3.45 -33.28
N VAL A 218 -4.45 -4.74 -33.52
CA VAL A 218 -3.34 -5.51 -32.92
C VAL A 218 -1.99 -4.94 -33.37
N ALA A 219 -1.84 -4.64 -34.67
CA ALA A 219 -0.62 -4.01 -35.20
C ALA A 219 -0.37 -2.61 -34.59
N SER A 220 -1.43 -1.84 -34.32
CA SER A 220 -1.34 -0.52 -33.66
C SER A 220 -0.84 -0.64 -32.21
N ILE A 221 -1.31 -1.64 -31.47
CA ILE A 221 -0.93 -1.89 -30.08
C ILE A 221 0.54 -2.32 -30.00
N LEU A 222 0.98 -3.22 -30.87
CA LEU A 222 2.37 -3.68 -30.92
C LEU A 222 3.33 -2.54 -31.23
N ARG A 223 3.02 -1.67 -32.20
CA ARG A 223 3.83 -0.47 -32.51
C ARG A 223 3.95 0.49 -31.33
N ARG A 224 2.88 0.68 -30.54
CA ARG A 224 2.93 1.52 -29.33
C ARG A 224 3.80 0.93 -28.21
N GLN A 225 3.82 -0.39 -28.06
CA GLN A 225 4.68 -1.05 -27.09
C GLN A 225 6.17 -0.92 -27.47
N GLU A 226 6.50 -0.98 -28.75
CA GLU A 226 7.86 -0.76 -29.24
C GLU A 226 8.32 0.70 -29.07
N GLN A 227 7.46 1.68 -29.36
CA GLN A 227 7.76 3.10 -29.16
C GLN A 227 8.05 3.40 -27.68
N SER A 228 7.23 2.88 -26.76
CA SER A 228 7.42 3.04 -25.31
C SER A 228 8.72 2.41 -24.80
N ARG A 229 9.21 1.33 -25.43
CA ARG A 229 10.51 0.72 -25.13
C ARG A 229 11.68 1.58 -25.60
N ARG A 230 11.56 2.26 -26.74
CA ARG A 230 12.58 3.17 -27.27
C ARG A 230 12.71 4.44 -26.43
N ASP A 231 11.60 5.05 -26.02
CA ASP A 231 11.59 6.28 -25.22
C ASP A 231 12.20 6.09 -23.82
N LYS A 232 12.02 4.91 -23.22
CA LYS A 232 12.64 4.56 -21.93
C LYS A 232 14.17 4.43 -22.02
N LYS A 233 14.71 4.05 -23.18
CA LYS A 233 16.17 3.95 -23.41
C LYS A 233 16.84 5.32 -23.54
N ALA A 234 16.13 6.33 -24.04
CA ALA A 234 16.68 7.68 -24.28
C ALA A 234 16.80 8.55 -23.00
N SER A 235 15.99 8.29 -21.97
CA SER A 235 15.93 9.14 -20.77
C SER A 235 17.05 8.92 -19.72
N ASN A 236 17.95 7.95 -19.93
CA ASN A 236 18.95 7.53 -18.93
C ASN A 236 20.30 8.27 -18.98
N VAL A 237 20.41 9.37 -19.74
CA VAL A 237 21.66 10.13 -19.88
C VAL A 237 21.40 11.62 -19.61
N LYS A 238 21.59 12.06 -18.35
CA LYS A 238 22.12 13.41 -17.96
C LYS A 238 22.12 13.58 -16.42
N GLY A 239 23.21 14.19 -15.93
CA GLY A 239 23.75 14.07 -14.58
C GLY A 239 23.17 14.97 -13.47
N ASN A 240 23.64 14.71 -12.24
CA ASN A 240 23.25 15.37 -10.99
C ASN A 240 24.41 16.21 -10.41
N THR A 241 24.10 17.43 -9.98
CA THR A 241 24.97 18.31 -9.16
C THR A 241 24.32 18.65 -7.82
N LEU A 242 25.18 18.81 -6.81
CA LEU A 242 24.96 18.63 -5.38
C LEU A 242 24.31 19.82 -4.62
N SER A 243 23.96 20.94 -5.26
CA SER A 243 23.61 22.18 -4.53
C SER A 243 22.16 22.28 -4.03
N HIS A 244 21.35 21.22 -4.17
CA HIS A 244 19.89 21.33 -4.13
C HIS A 244 19.20 20.92 -2.81
N CYS A 245 19.94 20.49 -1.78
CA CYS A 245 19.35 19.94 -0.54
C CYS A 245 19.36 20.88 0.69
N LEU A 246 19.90 22.10 0.61
CA LEU A 246 20.15 22.93 1.80
C LEU A 246 19.07 23.98 2.16
N SER A 247 17.90 24.00 1.53
CA SER A 247 16.88 25.06 1.76
C SER A 247 15.61 24.66 2.54
N LEU A 248 15.65 23.62 3.38
CA LEU A 248 14.50 23.27 4.24
C LEU A 248 14.58 23.96 5.62
N ARG A 249 14.17 25.24 5.67
CA ARG A 249 13.73 25.86 6.93
C ARG A 249 12.33 25.34 7.30
N GLU A 250 12.28 24.70 8.47
CA GLU A 250 11.15 24.51 9.40
C GLU A 250 9.73 24.41 8.80
N LEU A 251 9.27 23.17 8.67
CA LEU A 251 7.85 22.83 8.64
C LEU A 251 7.35 22.70 10.08
N THR A 252 6.95 23.83 10.67
CA THR A 252 6.17 23.85 11.91
C THR A 252 4.81 23.19 11.65
N ILE A 253 4.56 22.10 12.36
CA ILE A 253 3.22 21.53 12.55
C ILE A 253 2.47 22.50 13.46
N PRO A 254 1.22 22.91 13.16
CA PRO A 254 0.49 23.81 14.05
C PRO A 254 0.25 23.10 15.39
N HIS A 255 0.97 23.52 16.42
CA HIS A 255 0.65 23.19 17.81
C HIS A 255 -0.68 23.88 18.17
N ARG A 256 -1.64 23.10 18.69
CA ARG A 256 -2.75 23.66 19.46
C ARG A 256 -2.14 24.34 20.68
N LYS A 257 -2.30 25.66 20.78
CA LYS A 257 -1.91 26.46 21.94
C LYS A 257 -2.60 25.92 23.20
N GLY A 258 -1.81 25.40 24.11
CA GLY A 258 -2.15 25.14 25.50
C GLY A 258 -0.87 25.30 26.32
N GLN A 259 -0.77 26.44 27.00
CA GLN A 259 0.22 26.88 27.99
C GLN A 259 1.43 25.97 28.28
N LYS A 260 2.64 26.43 27.93
CA LYS A 260 3.81 26.40 28.83
C LYS A 260 4.97 27.31 28.35
N GLU A 261 5.20 28.33 29.17
CA GLU A 261 6.43 29.07 29.56
C GLU A 261 7.52 29.46 28.55
N LEU A 262 7.90 30.74 28.66
CA LEU A 262 8.56 31.59 27.66
C LEU A 262 10.03 31.94 28.03
N TRP A 263 10.70 31.13 28.86
CA TRP A 263 12.03 31.48 29.40
C TRP A 263 13.16 30.45 29.13
N GLU A 264 12.92 29.36 28.37
CA GLU A 264 13.94 28.33 28.06
C GLU A 264 14.44 28.30 26.59
N GLU A 265 13.98 29.18 25.70
CA GLU A 265 14.22 29.05 24.25
C GLU A 265 15.63 29.46 23.74
N GLU A 266 16.35 30.36 24.42
CA GLU A 266 17.63 30.85 23.89
C GLU A 266 18.81 29.88 24.10
N VAL A 267 18.87 29.17 25.23
CA VAL A 267 19.94 28.19 25.49
C VAL A 267 19.71 26.87 24.74
N SER A 268 18.46 26.58 24.36
CA SER A 268 18.07 25.39 23.57
C SER A 268 18.39 25.51 22.07
N SER A 269 18.36 26.74 21.54
CA SER A 269 18.51 27.01 20.11
C SER A 269 19.93 26.72 19.58
N SER A 270 20.98 27.07 20.33
CA SER A 270 22.37 26.79 19.96
C SER A 270 22.72 25.31 20.00
N LYS A 271 22.22 24.57 21.01
CA LYS A 271 22.40 23.11 21.10
C LYS A 271 21.68 22.39 19.96
N ARG A 272 20.48 22.84 19.59
CA ARG A 272 19.74 22.33 18.42
C ARG A 272 20.47 22.60 17.11
N LEU A 273 21.08 23.78 16.96
CA LEU A 273 21.82 24.14 15.75
C LEU A 273 23.09 23.28 15.59
N HIS A 274 23.82 23.07 16.68
CA HIS A 274 25.01 22.23 16.70
C HIS A 274 24.67 20.77 16.39
N PHE A 275 23.62 20.23 17.01
CA PHE A 275 23.12 18.89 16.73
C PHE A 275 22.71 18.71 15.26
N LYS A 276 22.01 19.69 14.67
CA LYS A 276 21.66 19.68 13.24
C LYS A 276 22.89 19.69 12.33
N ARG A 277 23.92 20.48 12.65
CA ARG A 277 25.17 20.51 11.86
C ARG A 277 25.87 19.16 11.89
N LYS A 278 25.99 18.55 13.07
CA LYS A 278 26.58 17.21 13.24
C LYS A 278 25.87 16.16 12.38
N ILE A 279 24.54 16.13 12.39
CA ILE A 279 23.76 15.22 11.55
C ILE A 279 24.04 15.43 10.05
N ILE A 280 24.15 16.69 9.61
CA ILE A 280 24.42 17.03 8.21
C ILE A 280 25.83 16.63 7.80
N GLU A 281 26.82 16.84 8.67
CA GLU A 281 28.21 16.43 8.46
C GLU A 281 28.32 14.91 8.34
N GLU A 282 27.74 14.16 9.27
CA GLU A 282 27.67 12.69 9.21
C GLU A 282 26.99 12.22 7.91
N ALA A 283 25.82 12.76 7.58
CA ALA A 283 25.11 12.39 6.36
C ALA A 283 25.91 12.70 5.08
N SER A 284 26.65 13.81 5.07
CA SER A 284 27.52 14.21 3.95
C SER A 284 28.71 13.28 3.82
N GLN A 285 29.29 12.83 4.94
CA GLN A 285 30.37 11.84 4.95
C GLN A 285 29.92 10.51 4.33
N ILE A 286 28.75 9.99 4.73
CA ILE A 286 28.15 8.79 4.12
C ILE A 286 27.93 9.00 2.61
N LEU A 287 27.48 10.19 2.21
CA LEU A 287 27.23 10.53 0.82
C LEU A 287 28.50 10.54 -0.03
N GLY A 288 29.63 10.92 0.57
CA GLY A 288 30.95 10.93 -0.06
C GLY A 288 31.50 9.52 -0.30
N THR A 289 31.24 8.58 0.62
CA THR A 289 31.72 7.20 0.51
C THR A 289 30.75 6.27 -0.22
N ALA A 290 29.47 6.65 -0.34
CA ALA A 290 28.46 5.83 -0.98
C ALA A 290 28.69 5.65 -2.49
N PRO A 291 28.50 4.43 -3.03
CA PRO A 291 28.63 4.18 -4.46
C PRO A 291 27.61 4.97 -5.28
N LYS A 292 28.02 5.45 -6.47
CA LYS A 292 27.17 6.25 -7.39
C LYS A 292 25.86 5.56 -7.77
N ARG A 293 25.81 4.22 -7.74
CA ARG A 293 24.65 3.39 -8.08
C ARG A 293 24.07 2.65 -6.88
N LEU A 294 24.12 3.26 -5.69
CA LEU A 294 23.53 2.67 -4.49
C LEU A 294 22.04 2.37 -4.69
N LYS A 295 21.66 1.10 -4.48
CA LYS A 295 20.25 0.70 -4.41
C LYS A 295 19.84 0.63 -2.94
N VAL A 296 18.92 1.50 -2.53
CA VAL A 296 18.40 1.58 -1.15
C VAL A 296 17.87 0.23 -0.61
N GLY A 297 17.45 -0.68 -1.50
CA GLY A 297 16.99 -2.02 -1.11
C GLY A 297 18.09 -3.08 -0.93
N ARG A 298 19.36 -2.76 -1.17
CA ARG A 298 20.47 -3.72 -1.13
C ARG A 298 21.48 -3.30 -0.06
N ILE A 299 21.48 -4.01 1.07
CA ILE A 299 22.32 -3.69 2.24
C ILE A 299 23.81 -3.62 1.86
N GLY A 300 24.30 -4.52 0.99
CA GLY A 300 25.70 -4.53 0.56
C GLY A 300 26.14 -3.33 -0.32
N ASP A 301 25.22 -2.46 -0.73
CA ASP A 301 25.56 -1.22 -1.44
C ASP A 301 25.80 -0.04 -0.47
N TYR A 302 25.55 -0.22 0.84
CA TYR A 302 25.76 0.83 1.85
C TYR A 302 27.22 0.84 2.33
N PRO A 303 27.83 2.03 2.47
CA PRO A 303 29.20 2.14 2.96
C PRO A 303 29.24 1.93 4.50
N ASP A 304 30.39 1.55 5.05
CA ASP A 304 30.50 1.25 6.49
C ASP A 304 30.19 2.47 7.38
N GLU A 305 30.49 3.69 6.90
CA GLU A 305 30.15 4.94 7.60
C GLU A 305 28.64 5.12 7.77
N PHE A 306 27.82 4.52 6.91
CA PHE A 306 26.38 4.50 7.12
C PHE A 306 26.04 3.82 8.44
N PHE A 307 26.63 2.66 8.74
CA PHE A 307 26.32 1.90 9.95
C PHE A 307 26.92 2.51 11.21
N ALA A 308 28.03 3.26 11.08
CA ALA A 308 28.67 3.98 12.18
C ALA A 308 28.01 5.32 12.54
N SER A 309 27.15 5.86 11.66
CA SER A 309 26.50 7.18 11.83
C SER A 309 25.21 7.15 12.67
N SER A 310 24.77 8.33 13.14
CA SER A 310 23.50 8.49 13.86
C SER A 310 22.28 8.04 13.04
N LEU A 311 21.19 7.68 13.73
CA LEU A 311 19.94 7.30 13.04
C LEU A 311 19.43 8.43 12.15
N GLU A 312 19.53 9.67 12.60
CA GLU A 312 19.11 10.86 11.87
C GLU A 312 19.95 11.08 10.61
N ALA A 313 21.27 10.90 10.68
CA ALA A 313 22.16 10.98 9.54
C ALA A 313 21.84 9.88 8.50
N ARG A 314 21.60 8.65 8.96
CA ARG A 314 21.14 7.54 8.11
C ARG A 314 19.82 7.82 7.41
N VAL A 315 18.83 8.34 8.14
CA VAL A 315 17.52 8.71 7.59
C VAL A 315 17.66 9.82 6.55
N LEU A 316 18.47 10.84 6.86
CA LEU A 316 18.74 11.94 5.93
C LEU A 316 19.39 11.41 4.65
N PHE A 317 20.43 10.60 4.79
CA PHE A 317 21.09 9.94 3.67
C PHE A 317 20.12 9.11 2.81
N ILE A 318 19.33 8.21 3.41
CA ILE A 318 18.34 7.39 2.69
C ILE A 318 17.36 8.28 1.92
N ARG A 319 16.85 9.35 2.54
CA ARG A 319 15.94 10.30 1.89
C ARG A 319 16.57 10.93 0.65
N THR A 320 17.88 11.23 0.66
CA THR A 320 18.56 11.80 -0.53
C THR A 320 18.68 10.81 -1.69
N LYS A 321 18.69 9.50 -1.42
CA LYS A 321 18.83 8.43 -2.44
C LYS A 321 17.48 7.86 -2.87
N MET A 322 16.41 8.13 -2.14
CA MET A 322 15.05 7.73 -2.51
C MET A 322 14.47 8.57 -3.64
N SER A 323 13.64 7.95 -4.48
CA SER A 323 12.90 8.71 -5.50
C SER A 323 11.90 9.66 -4.86
N LEU A 324 11.63 10.80 -5.51
CA LEU A 324 10.57 11.73 -5.08
C LEU A 324 9.20 11.05 -4.97
N SER A 325 8.92 10.06 -5.82
CA SER A 325 7.69 9.26 -5.72
C SER A 325 7.67 8.46 -4.42
N THR A 326 8.77 7.80 -4.07
CA THR A 326 8.92 7.04 -2.82
C THR A 326 8.77 7.97 -1.62
N ILE A 327 9.45 9.13 -1.60
CA ILE A 327 9.33 10.12 -0.52
C ILE A 327 7.89 10.62 -0.38
N ARG A 328 7.20 10.88 -1.50
CA ARG A 328 5.78 11.26 -1.50
C ARG A 328 4.91 10.13 -0.96
N THR A 329 5.16 8.88 -1.35
CA THR A 329 4.45 7.71 -0.78
C THR A 329 4.71 7.56 0.71
N LEU A 330 5.94 7.80 1.18
CA LEU A 330 6.27 7.83 2.61
C LEU A 330 5.55 8.97 3.35
N ARG A 331 5.21 10.09 2.69
CA ARG A 331 4.35 11.14 3.28
C ARG A 331 2.89 10.69 3.43
N TYR A 332 2.45 9.72 2.63
CA TYR A 332 1.12 9.11 2.70
C TYR A 332 1.12 7.80 3.49
N LEU A 333 2.26 7.36 4.02
CA LEU A 333 2.27 6.42 5.13
C LEU A 333 1.72 7.18 6.33
N ASN A 334 0.41 7.24 6.43
CA ASN A 334 -0.24 7.51 7.69
C ASN A 334 0.23 6.41 8.63
N PHE A 335 1.07 6.78 9.58
CA PHE A 335 1.40 5.97 10.74
C PHE A 335 0.22 5.93 11.71
N ASP A 336 -0.98 5.78 11.16
CA ASP A 336 -2.22 5.76 11.90
C ASP A 336 -2.56 4.29 12.13
N VAL A 337 -3.04 4.01 13.33
CA VAL A 337 -3.73 2.75 13.60
C VAL A 337 -5.21 2.96 13.38
N HIS A 338 -5.91 1.90 12.99
CA HIS A 338 -7.36 1.95 12.90
C HIS A 338 -7.93 2.07 14.32
N LYS A 339 -8.72 3.10 14.59
CA LYS A 339 -9.29 3.35 15.92
C LYS A 339 -10.79 3.10 15.87
N ALA A 340 -11.31 2.32 16.82
CA ALA A 340 -12.75 2.28 17.07
C ALA A 340 -13.25 3.67 17.51
N ARG A 341 -14.57 3.91 17.41
CA ARG A 341 -15.18 5.25 17.53
C ARG A 341 -14.78 6.04 18.79
N ASN A 342 -14.52 5.34 19.89
CA ASN A 342 -14.24 5.92 21.20
C ASN A 342 -12.75 5.84 21.60
N VAL A 343 -11.91 5.26 20.76
CA VAL A 343 -10.49 5.07 21.08
C VAL A 343 -9.71 6.34 20.79
N ILE A 344 -9.10 6.90 21.84
CA ILE A 344 -8.24 8.08 21.75
C ILE A 344 -6.81 7.67 22.11
N LEU A 345 -5.88 7.86 21.18
CA LEU A 345 -4.47 7.54 21.37
C LEU A 345 -3.61 8.80 21.30
N PRO A 346 -2.69 9.00 22.28
CA PRO A 346 -1.62 9.96 22.16
C PRO A 346 -0.77 9.65 20.91
N ARG A 347 -0.25 10.69 20.25
CA ARG A 347 0.46 10.55 18.97
C ARG A 347 1.69 9.65 19.06
N ASN A 348 2.41 9.66 20.18
CA ASN A 348 3.55 8.77 20.42
C ASN A 348 3.10 7.31 20.57
N ILE A 349 1.97 7.03 21.23
CA ILE A 349 1.39 5.69 21.35
C ILE A 349 0.90 5.18 19.99
N GLU A 350 0.14 6.01 19.26
CA GLU A 350 -0.35 5.69 17.92
C GLU A 350 0.79 5.40 16.95
N TYR A 351 1.81 6.26 16.94
CA TYR A 351 3.01 6.05 16.12
C TYR A 351 3.74 4.76 16.53
N PHE A 352 3.93 4.53 17.83
CA PHE A 352 4.59 3.33 18.34
C PHE A 352 3.88 2.06 17.88
N LEU A 353 2.55 2.04 17.93
CA LEU A 353 1.74 0.93 17.42
C LEU A 353 1.83 0.81 15.89
N ALA A 354 1.64 1.91 15.16
CA ALA A 354 1.59 1.90 13.70
C ALA A 354 2.90 1.49 13.04
N VAL A 355 4.04 1.87 13.63
CA VAL A 355 5.35 1.45 13.10
C VAL A 355 5.58 -0.03 13.37
N ASN A 356 4.95 -0.66 14.39
CA ASN A 356 5.49 -1.91 14.92
C ASN A 356 4.57 -2.79 15.79
N LEU A 357 4.07 -3.88 15.23
CA LEU A 357 3.83 -5.12 16.00
C LEU A 357 4.49 -6.38 15.42
N LYS A 358 5.08 -6.33 14.21
CA LYS A 358 5.77 -7.49 13.62
C LYS A 358 7.29 -7.51 13.86
N HIS A 359 7.90 -6.40 14.26
CA HIS A 359 9.36 -6.19 14.24
C HIS A 359 10.00 -5.63 15.52
N ILE A 360 9.24 -5.30 16.57
CA ILE A 360 9.79 -4.69 17.80
C ILE A 360 10.25 -5.69 18.84
N PHE A 361 9.49 -6.76 19.09
CA PHE A 361 9.94 -7.73 20.07
C PHE A 361 11.17 -8.37 19.46
N PRO A 362 12.35 -8.26 20.10
CA PRO A 362 13.48 -9.00 19.63
C PRO A 362 13.03 -10.46 19.68
N GLN A 363 12.85 -11.04 18.49
CA GLN A 363 12.53 -12.45 18.43
C GLN A 363 13.72 -13.13 19.08
N LYS A 364 13.47 -13.92 20.12
CA LYS A 364 14.49 -14.82 20.63
C LYS A 364 14.97 -15.59 19.41
N ILE A 365 16.23 -15.41 19.02
CA ILE A 365 16.83 -16.18 17.95
C ILE A 365 16.72 -17.61 18.44
N ALA A 366 15.82 -18.39 17.84
CA ALA A 366 15.66 -19.80 18.12
C ALA A 366 16.70 -20.53 17.26
N PRO A 367 17.88 -20.88 17.81
CA PRO A 367 18.95 -21.42 16.97
C PRO A 367 18.55 -22.76 16.36
N SER A 368 17.68 -23.50 17.06
CA SER A 368 17.09 -24.74 16.58
C SER A 368 16.33 -24.57 15.28
N LEU A 369 15.62 -23.45 15.06
CA LEU A 369 14.77 -23.27 13.88
C LEU A 369 15.56 -23.38 12.56
N GLY A 370 16.79 -22.89 12.53
CA GLY A 370 17.67 -23.03 11.36
C GLY A 370 18.05 -24.48 11.11
N PHE A 371 18.35 -25.24 12.17
CA PHE A 371 18.64 -26.66 12.10
C PHE A 371 17.39 -27.49 11.75
N ASP A 372 16.26 -27.23 12.39
CA ASP A 372 14.98 -27.90 12.15
C ASP A 372 14.51 -27.71 10.70
N ALA A 373 14.65 -26.49 10.17
CA ALA A 373 14.33 -26.19 8.77
C ALA A 373 15.29 -26.90 7.80
N PHE A 374 16.57 -27.01 8.16
CA PHE A 374 17.57 -27.70 7.37
C PHE A 374 17.32 -29.21 7.35
N GLU A 375 17.05 -29.84 8.50
CA GLU A 375 16.66 -31.26 8.57
C GLU A 375 15.37 -31.52 7.78
N SER A 376 14.35 -30.67 7.92
CA SER A 376 13.12 -30.76 7.10
C SER A 376 13.39 -30.65 5.59
N ALA A 377 14.35 -29.81 5.18
CA ALA A 377 14.76 -29.70 3.79
C ALA A 377 15.51 -30.95 3.31
N ILE A 378 16.41 -31.50 4.13
CA ILE A 378 17.12 -32.75 3.84
C ILE A 378 16.13 -33.90 3.69
N THR A 379 15.18 -34.04 4.62
CA THR A 379 14.16 -35.09 4.55
C THR A 379 13.40 -35.00 3.23
N ARG A 380 12.90 -33.82 2.86
CA ARG A 380 12.20 -33.62 1.57
C ARG A 380 13.09 -33.92 0.36
N LEU A 381 14.36 -33.54 0.41
CA LEU A 381 15.32 -33.79 -0.67
C LEU A 381 15.56 -35.30 -0.83
N ARG A 382 15.82 -36.00 0.27
CA ARG A 382 16.00 -37.46 0.29
C ARG A 382 14.73 -38.18 -0.17
N THR A 383 13.55 -37.73 0.27
CA THR A 383 12.25 -38.23 -0.21
C THR A 383 12.11 -38.04 -1.72
N TRP A 384 12.38 -36.83 -2.23
CA TRP A 384 12.32 -36.56 -3.67
C TRP A 384 13.25 -37.46 -4.48
N PHE A 385 14.50 -37.64 -4.03
CA PHE A 385 15.44 -38.55 -4.68
C PHE A 385 14.98 -40.00 -4.65
N HIS A 386 14.44 -40.46 -3.51
CA HIS A 386 13.93 -41.82 -3.37
C HIS A 386 12.82 -42.13 -4.38
N PHE A 387 11.95 -41.15 -4.67
CA PHE A 387 10.84 -41.32 -5.62
C PHE A 387 11.13 -40.86 -7.05
N ARG A 388 12.34 -40.38 -7.34
CA ARG A 388 12.69 -39.84 -8.66
C ARG A 388 12.66 -40.93 -9.74
N ASP A 389 13.10 -42.13 -9.39
CA ASP A 389 13.34 -43.23 -10.32
C ASP A 389 12.35 -44.41 -10.14
N THR A 390 11.40 -44.30 -9.19
CA THR A 390 10.28 -45.25 -9.08
C THR A 390 9.24 -44.97 -10.15
N GLU A 391 9.02 -45.93 -11.06
CA GLU A 391 7.91 -45.86 -12.01
C GLU A 391 6.57 -45.71 -11.28
N LEU A 392 5.76 -44.75 -11.73
CA LEU A 392 4.50 -44.33 -11.13
C LEU A 392 3.41 -45.40 -11.31
N THR A 393 3.49 -46.50 -10.56
CA THR A 393 2.42 -47.51 -10.50
C THR A 393 1.31 -47.06 -9.56
N GLY A 394 0.46 -46.12 -9.99
CA GLY A 394 -0.89 -45.86 -9.47
C GLY A 394 -1.06 -45.35 -8.02
N ASN A 395 -0.24 -45.78 -7.07
CA ASN A 395 -0.27 -45.42 -5.67
C ASN A 395 0.83 -44.41 -5.37
N ARG A 396 0.53 -43.14 -5.63
CA ARG A 396 1.32 -42.02 -5.15
C ARG A 396 1.32 -42.07 -3.62
N LEU A 397 2.39 -42.56 -3.02
CA LEU A 397 2.66 -42.30 -1.60
C LEU A 397 2.92 -40.79 -1.48
N ASP A 398 1.98 -40.08 -0.87
CA ASP A 398 2.09 -38.62 -0.75
C ASP A 398 3.38 -38.28 0.03
N PRO A 399 4.18 -37.27 -0.41
CA PRO A 399 5.37 -36.82 0.30
C PRO A 399 5.18 -36.56 1.80
N TYR A 400 3.97 -36.16 2.23
CA TYR A 400 3.62 -35.99 3.64
C TYR A 400 3.65 -37.33 4.40
N LEU A 401 3.05 -38.39 3.86
CA LEU A 401 3.09 -39.74 4.43
C LEU A 401 4.49 -40.37 4.35
N ALA A 402 5.23 -40.05 3.29
CA ALA A 402 6.57 -40.58 3.07
C ALA A 402 7.64 -40.00 4.01
N SER A 403 7.40 -38.85 4.65
CA SER A 403 8.34 -38.19 5.57
C SER A 403 8.52 -38.88 6.93
N VAL A 404 7.66 -39.85 7.26
CA VAL A 404 7.65 -40.55 8.55
C VAL A 404 8.39 -41.89 8.50
N VAL A 405 8.66 -42.41 7.30
CA VAL A 405 9.39 -43.68 7.14
C VAL A 405 10.88 -43.36 7.00
N ASP A 406 11.68 -43.80 7.96
CA ASP A 406 13.13 -43.70 7.91
C ASP A 406 13.64 -44.51 6.70
N ARG A 407 14.00 -43.84 5.61
CA ARG A 407 14.40 -44.50 4.35
C ARG A 407 15.82 -44.12 3.97
N LYS A 408 16.70 -45.13 4.03
CA LYS A 408 18.03 -45.08 3.41
C LYS A 408 17.86 -45.03 1.87
N PRO A 409 18.67 -44.23 1.14
CA PRO A 409 18.61 -44.17 -0.31
C PRO A 409 18.92 -45.52 -0.99
N VAL A 410 18.33 -45.76 -2.17
CA VAL A 410 18.37 -47.06 -2.88
C VAL A 410 19.68 -47.26 -3.68
N ASN A 411 20.48 -46.22 -3.91
CA ASN A 411 21.71 -46.32 -4.74
C ASN A 411 22.93 -45.67 -4.06
N ALA A 412 23.89 -46.48 -3.60
CA ALA A 412 25.01 -46.06 -2.75
C ALA A 412 25.99 -45.06 -3.41
N GLU A 413 26.29 -45.21 -4.71
CA GLU A 413 27.28 -44.34 -5.38
C GLU A 413 26.74 -42.95 -5.71
N PHE A 414 25.50 -42.87 -6.21
CA PHE A 414 24.87 -41.57 -6.48
C PHE A 414 24.63 -40.81 -5.17
N THR A 415 24.32 -41.53 -4.08
CA THR A 415 24.08 -40.98 -2.74
C THR A 415 25.30 -40.28 -2.14
N ALA A 416 26.52 -40.73 -2.44
CA ALA A 416 27.73 -40.18 -1.83
C ALA A 416 27.96 -38.69 -2.13
N HIS A 417 27.73 -38.26 -3.38
CA HIS A 417 27.89 -36.85 -3.78
C HIS A 417 26.81 -35.94 -3.17
N TYR A 418 25.57 -36.40 -3.07
CA TYR A 418 24.48 -35.63 -2.45
C TYR A 418 24.63 -35.56 -0.93
N GLU A 419 25.00 -36.65 -0.27
CA GLU A 419 25.26 -36.66 1.17
C GLU A 419 26.48 -35.79 1.53
N SER A 420 27.50 -35.77 0.66
CA SER A 420 28.61 -34.82 0.79
C SER A 420 28.14 -33.36 0.67
N GLY A 421 27.23 -33.07 -0.26
CA GLY A 421 26.59 -31.74 -0.40
C GLY A 421 25.73 -31.36 0.81
N ILE A 422 24.97 -32.31 1.37
CA ILE A 422 24.19 -32.13 2.60
C ILE A 422 25.13 -31.82 3.77
N LEU A 423 26.22 -32.56 3.92
CA LEU A 423 27.21 -32.35 4.97
C LEU A 423 27.88 -30.97 4.84
N ALA A 424 28.27 -30.58 3.62
CA ALA A 424 28.81 -29.25 3.35
C ALA A 424 27.81 -28.14 3.70
N GLY A 425 26.53 -28.31 3.36
CA GLY A 425 25.44 -27.40 3.73
C GLY A 425 25.26 -27.30 5.25
N ARG A 426 25.33 -28.43 5.96
CA ARG A 426 25.25 -28.49 7.43
C ARG A 426 26.39 -27.74 8.08
N ASN A 427 27.62 -27.96 7.61
CA ASN A 427 28.81 -27.28 8.11
C ASN A 427 28.76 -25.76 7.87
N LEU A 428 28.25 -25.35 6.70
CA LEU A 428 28.01 -23.94 6.41
C LEU A 428 26.95 -23.35 7.36
N LEU A 429 25.85 -24.05 7.61
CA LEU A 429 24.82 -23.61 8.54
C LEU A 429 25.37 -23.46 9.97
N ILE A 430 26.13 -24.44 10.46
CA ILE A 430 26.81 -24.37 11.77
C ILE A 430 27.72 -23.14 11.84
N SER A 431 28.52 -22.90 10.80
CA SER A 431 29.44 -21.76 10.70
C SER A 431 28.72 -20.40 10.66
N VAL A 432 27.54 -20.33 10.04
CA VAL A 432 26.72 -19.12 10.02
C VAL A 432 26.03 -18.91 11.37
N MET A 433 25.43 -19.96 11.94
CA MET A 433 24.70 -19.87 13.21
C MET A 433 25.63 -19.54 14.38
N SER A 434 26.87 -20.04 14.38
CA SER A 434 27.86 -19.67 15.40
C SER A 434 28.28 -18.19 15.36
N LYS A 435 28.09 -17.52 14.22
CA LYS A 435 28.34 -16.07 14.05
C LYS A 435 27.11 -15.22 14.35
N VAL A 436 25.90 -15.78 14.23
CA VAL A 436 24.62 -15.05 14.36
C VAL A 436 24.02 -15.18 15.76
N VAL A 437 24.23 -16.29 16.45
CA VAL A 437 23.69 -16.51 17.80
C VAL A 437 24.59 -15.81 18.82
N PRO A 438 24.13 -14.74 19.49
CA PRO A 438 24.93 -14.09 20.52
C PRO A 438 25.17 -15.07 21.69
N PRO A 439 26.26 -14.90 22.46
CA PRO A 439 26.51 -15.69 23.66
C PRO A 439 25.27 -15.69 24.56
N ARG A 440 24.96 -16.83 25.20
CA ARG A 440 23.72 -17.08 25.98
C ARG A 440 23.36 -16.04 27.06
N ASN A 441 24.27 -15.10 27.37
CA ASN A 441 24.14 -14.14 28.46
C ASN A 441 24.19 -12.66 28.03
N VAL A 442 24.12 -12.33 26.74
CA VAL A 442 24.01 -10.91 26.34
C VAL A 442 22.55 -10.48 26.48
N PRO A 443 22.20 -9.54 27.38
CA PRO A 443 20.87 -8.97 27.42
C PRO A 443 20.57 -8.40 26.03
N GLN A 444 19.47 -8.82 25.41
CA GLN A 444 18.99 -8.12 24.21
C GLN A 444 18.57 -6.72 24.66
N GLU A 445 19.46 -5.74 24.50
CA GLU A 445 19.12 -4.37 24.78
C GLU A 445 17.92 -3.96 23.93
N PRO A 446 16.94 -3.23 24.50
CA PRO A 446 15.83 -2.70 23.73
C PRO A 446 16.39 -1.88 22.58
N ASN A 447 15.84 -2.07 21.37
CA ASN A 447 16.27 -1.34 20.18
C ASN A 447 16.41 0.16 20.52
N PRO A 448 17.59 0.78 20.37
CA PRO A 448 17.84 2.18 20.74
C PRO A 448 16.85 3.16 20.08
N ALA A 449 16.30 2.80 18.90
CA ALA A 449 15.26 3.59 18.26
C ALA A 449 13.97 3.71 19.09
N LEU A 450 13.76 2.87 20.10
CA LEU A 450 12.59 2.89 20.99
C LEU A 450 12.73 3.90 22.13
N SER A 451 13.94 4.13 22.65
CA SER A 451 14.16 5.13 23.68
C SER A 451 14.01 6.55 23.13
N GLU A 452 14.35 6.77 21.86
CA GLU A 452 14.19 8.06 21.16
C GLU A 452 12.73 8.45 20.89
N LEU A 453 11.80 7.49 20.86
CA LEU A 453 10.37 7.74 20.59
C LEU A 453 9.58 8.24 21.80
N GLY A 454 10.21 8.38 22.97
CA GLY A 454 9.56 8.87 24.19
C GLY A 454 8.42 7.96 24.69
N CYS A 455 8.37 6.71 24.22
CA CYS A 455 7.41 5.70 24.64
C CYS A 455 8.15 4.37 24.83
N THR A 456 8.08 3.80 26.03
CA THR A 456 8.63 2.47 26.31
C THR A 456 7.55 1.40 26.14
N LEU A 457 7.93 0.14 25.91
CA LEU A 457 6.98 -0.98 25.90
C LEU A 457 6.16 -1.07 27.20
N ARG A 458 6.80 -0.76 28.32
CA ARG A 458 6.15 -0.68 29.62
C ARG A 458 5.10 0.43 29.64
N GLY A 459 5.46 1.64 29.21
CA GLY A 459 4.54 2.78 29.13
C GLY A 459 3.36 2.53 28.17
N LEU A 460 3.60 1.88 27.03
CA LEU A 460 2.54 1.44 26.13
C LEU A 460 1.59 0.46 26.84
N LYS A 461 2.14 -0.58 27.48
CA LYS A 461 1.34 -1.58 28.18
C LYS A 461 0.50 -0.96 29.29
N GLU A 462 1.10 -0.10 30.12
CA GLU A 462 0.43 0.63 31.19
C GLU A 462 -0.68 1.52 30.63
N PHE A 463 -0.41 2.29 29.57
CA PHE A 463 -1.42 3.13 28.92
C PHE A 463 -2.60 2.30 28.38
N MET A 464 -2.33 1.21 27.67
CA MET A 464 -3.38 0.36 27.10
C MET A 464 -4.24 -0.30 28.19
N LEU A 465 -3.63 -0.75 29.29
CA LEU A 465 -4.34 -1.33 30.42
C LEU A 465 -5.22 -0.30 31.15
N LEU A 466 -4.68 0.88 31.43
CA LEU A 466 -5.39 1.96 32.13
C LEU A 466 -6.63 2.44 31.35
N ASN A 467 -6.56 2.46 30.01
CA ASN A 467 -7.67 2.88 29.16
C ASN A 467 -8.56 1.73 28.69
N HIS A 468 -8.35 0.50 29.20
CA HIS A 468 -9.11 -0.69 28.77
C HIS A 468 -9.09 -0.90 27.25
N TYR A 469 -7.95 -0.68 26.60
CA TYR A 469 -7.78 -0.85 25.16
C TYR A 469 -7.07 -2.16 24.81
N MET A 470 -7.41 -2.68 23.62
CA MET A 470 -6.77 -3.86 23.02
C MET A 470 -6.32 -3.54 21.60
N ALA A 471 -5.12 -4.02 21.22
CA ALA A 471 -4.58 -3.87 19.88
C ALA A 471 -4.57 -5.22 19.15
N PHE A 472 -5.07 -5.25 17.92
CA PHE A 472 -5.17 -6.45 17.10
C PHE A 472 -4.59 -6.22 15.70
N ILE A 473 -4.06 -7.27 15.10
CA ILE A 473 -3.87 -7.32 13.65
C ILE A 473 -5.26 -7.47 13.01
N THR A 474 -5.54 -6.68 11.98
CA THR A 474 -6.84 -6.67 11.31
C THR A 474 -6.99 -7.79 10.28
N ASP A 475 -8.24 -8.20 10.02
CA ASP A 475 -8.55 -9.11 8.91
C ASP A 475 -8.06 -8.52 7.58
N LYS A 476 -7.50 -9.38 6.70
CA LYS A 476 -6.86 -9.03 5.42
C LYS A 476 -5.58 -8.19 5.55
N ASN A 477 -4.94 -8.17 6.71
CA ASN A 477 -3.66 -7.48 6.95
C ASN A 477 -3.72 -5.97 6.63
N LEU A 478 -4.84 -5.31 6.93
CA LEU A 478 -5.03 -3.87 6.66
C LEU A 478 -4.33 -2.95 7.67
N GLY A 479 -3.49 -3.51 8.54
CA GLY A 479 -2.80 -2.82 9.61
C GLY A 479 -3.28 -3.23 11.00
N ILE A 480 -3.00 -2.38 11.99
CA ILE A 480 -3.37 -2.59 13.39
C ILE A 480 -4.67 -1.85 13.68
N ALA A 481 -5.55 -2.49 14.44
CA ALA A 481 -6.72 -1.85 15.02
C ALA A 481 -6.61 -1.79 16.53
N VAL A 482 -6.99 -0.66 17.11
CA VAL A 482 -7.17 -0.49 18.54
C VAL A 482 -8.66 -0.34 18.83
N VAL A 483 -9.14 -1.16 19.76
CA VAL A 483 -10.55 -1.24 20.17
C VAL A 483 -10.65 -1.19 21.68
N GLU A 484 -11.82 -0.83 22.19
CA GLU A 484 -12.16 -0.97 23.60
C GLU A 484 -12.30 -2.46 23.94
N ARG A 485 -11.82 -2.84 25.14
CA ARG A 485 -11.92 -4.21 25.65
C ARG A 485 -13.37 -4.65 25.74
N ASP A 486 -14.25 -3.78 26.22
CA ASP A 486 -15.66 -4.11 26.41
C ASP A 486 -16.36 -4.34 25.08
N TRP A 487 -16.11 -3.48 24.07
CA TRP A 487 -16.58 -3.72 22.70
C TRP A 487 -16.13 -5.07 22.16
N TYR A 488 -14.87 -5.45 22.39
CA TYR A 488 -14.35 -6.73 21.92
C TYR A 488 -15.04 -7.91 22.63
N LEU A 489 -15.20 -7.83 23.95
CA LEU A 489 -15.88 -8.86 24.73
C LEU A 489 -17.35 -8.98 24.32
N ASP A 490 -18.05 -7.87 24.10
CA ASP A 490 -19.43 -7.86 23.63
C ASP A 490 -19.59 -8.54 22.27
N GLU A 491 -18.72 -8.23 21.30
CA GLU A 491 -18.76 -8.86 19.98
C GLU A 491 -18.43 -10.36 20.06
N VAL A 492 -17.50 -10.75 20.93
CA VAL A 492 -17.19 -12.17 21.19
C VAL A 492 -18.37 -12.88 21.83
N HIS A 493 -18.99 -12.30 22.86
CA HIS A 493 -20.16 -12.89 23.52
C HIS A 493 -21.34 -13.03 22.56
N LYS A 494 -21.62 -12.02 21.73
CA LYS A 494 -22.63 -12.12 20.66
C LYS A 494 -22.34 -13.28 19.72
N HIS A 495 -21.08 -13.47 19.34
CA HIS A 495 -20.68 -14.56 18.45
C HIS A 495 -20.80 -15.94 19.12
N LEU A 496 -20.36 -16.07 20.37
CA LEU A 496 -20.46 -17.31 21.14
C LEU A 496 -21.89 -17.64 21.60
N SER A 497 -22.82 -16.69 21.49
CA SER A 497 -24.25 -16.91 21.76
C SER A 497 -25.00 -17.51 20.55
N LEU A 498 -24.32 -17.72 19.41
CA LEU A 498 -24.93 -18.35 18.25
C LEU A 498 -25.27 -19.84 18.54
N PRO A 499 -26.35 -20.39 17.96
CA PRO A 499 -26.78 -21.77 18.24
C PRO A 499 -25.76 -22.88 17.91
N CYS A 500 -24.73 -22.57 17.12
CA CYS A 500 -23.66 -23.50 16.78
C CYS A 500 -22.57 -23.64 17.87
N TYR A 501 -22.69 -22.90 18.97
CA TYR A 501 -21.82 -23.03 20.13
C TYR A 501 -22.62 -23.54 21.33
N SER A 502 -21.99 -24.41 22.12
CA SER A 502 -22.50 -24.87 23.41
C SER A 502 -21.43 -24.66 24.47
N LEU A 503 -21.88 -24.32 25.68
CA LEU A 503 -20.98 -24.24 26.83
C LEU A 503 -20.66 -25.67 27.29
N VAL A 504 -19.38 -26.00 27.32
CA VAL A 504 -18.88 -27.27 27.86
C VAL A 504 -18.13 -27.01 29.16
N GLN A 505 -18.37 -27.84 30.18
CA GLN A 505 -17.66 -27.72 31.47
C GLN A 505 -16.23 -28.25 31.38
N ASN A 506 -16.05 -29.35 30.64
CA ASN A 506 -14.76 -29.95 30.34
C ASN A 506 -14.67 -30.18 28.84
N VAL A 507 -13.46 -30.07 28.28
CA VAL A 507 -13.20 -30.52 26.92
C VAL A 507 -13.31 -32.05 26.92
N PRO A 508 -14.09 -32.68 26.04
CA PRO A 508 -14.25 -34.13 25.98
C PRO A 508 -13.00 -34.79 25.38
N TRP A 509 -11.89 -34.68 26.08
CA TRP A 509 -10.61 -35.19 25.62
C TRP A 509 -10.58 -36.71 25.55
N ASP A 510 -11.23 -37.37 26.52
CA ASP A 510 -11.32 -38.83 26.56
C ASP A 510 -12.03 -39.34 25.31
N ASP A 511 -13.21 -38.82 24.99
CA ASP A 511 -13.96 -39.19 23.77
C ASP A 511 -13.16 -38.95 22.48
N ILE A 512 -12.45 -37.82 22.38
CA ILE A 512 -11.63 -37.49 21.20
C ILE A 512 -10.42 -38.44 21.09
N SER A 513 -9.83 -38.80 22.23
CA SER A 513 -8.64 -39.66 22.27
C SER A 513 -9.02 -41.10 21.98
N GLU A 514 -10.10 -41.58 22.58
CA GLU A 514 -10.67 -42.92 22.35
C GLU A 514 -11.05 -43.09 20.88
N GLY A 515 -11.81 -42.15 20.28
CA GLY A 515 -12.16 -42.23 18.86
C GLY A 515 -10.94 -42.15 17.92
N TYR A 516 -9.86 -41.49 18.33
CA TYR A 516 -8.60 -41.49 17.58
C TYR A 516 -7.86 -42.82 17.72
N GLU A 517 -7.84 -43.42 18.91
CA GLU A 517 -7.24 -44.73 19.15
C GLU A 517 -8.01 -45.85 18.44
N GLU A 518 -9.34 -45.82 18.44
CA GLU A 518 -10.18 -46.73 17.66
C GLU A 518 -9.85 -46.65 16.17
N LEU A 519 -9.66 -45.45 15.62
CA LEU A 519 -9.24 -45.26 14.24
C LEU A 519 -7.87 -45.90 13.97
N LEU A 520 -6.91 -45.74 14.89
CA LEU A 520 -5.58 -46.34 14.79
C LEU A 520 -5.61 -47.87 14.84
N GLN A 521 -6.59 -48.45 15.54
CA GLN A 521 -6.81 -49.89 15.63
C GLN A 521 -7.60 -50.46 14.45
N SER A 522 -8.11 -49.61 13.55
CA SER A 522 -8.91 -50.09 12.41
C SER A 522 -8.08 -50.95 11.47
N GLU A 523 -8.63 -52.10 11.07
CA GLU A 523 -7.96 -53.06 10.18
C GLU A 523 -7.62 -52.49 8.80
N ASN A 524 -8.30 -51.40 8.41
CA ASN A 524 -8.10 -50.73 7.13
C ASN A 524 -6.89 -49.77 7.12
N LEU A 525 -6.33 -49.45 8.29
CA LEU A 525 -5.22 -48.53 8.43
C LEU A 525 -3.90 -49.31 8.55
N ILE A 526 -3.26 -49.59 7.42
CA ILE A 526 -2.02 -50.40 7.37
C ILE A 526 -0.87 -49.56 6.80
N GLY A 527 0.35 -49.78 7.29
CA GLY A 527 1.57 -49.24 6.68
C GLY A 527 1.86 -47.78 7.04
N PRO A 528 2.38 -46.96 6.11
CA PRO A 528 2.86 -45.60 6.41
C PRO A 528 1.82 -44.65 7.01
N GLU A 529 0.54 -44.87 6.70
CA GLU A 529 -0.58 -44.08 7.20
C GLU A 529 -0.82 -44.30 8.70
N ALA A 530 -0.77 -45.55 9.15
CA ALA A 530 -0.85 -45.91 10.56
C ALA A 530 0.29 -45.25 11.35
N VAL A 531 1.52 -45.32 10.84
CA VAL A 531 2.68 -44.69 11.48
C VAL A 531 2.56 -43.17 11.49
N PHE A 532 2.06 -42.57 10.41
CA PHE A 532 1.84 -41.12 10.33
C PHE A 532 0.83 -40.64 11.39
N LEU A 533 -0.30 -41.34 11.50
CA LEU A 533 -1.37 -41.00 12.45
C LEU A 533 -1.01 -41.33 13.91
N ALA A 534 -0.25 -42.39 14.18
CA ALA A 534 0.15 -42.79 15.53
C ALA A 534 1.05 -41.76 16.25
N ASN A 535 1.62 -40.81 15.51
CA ASN A 535 2.56 -39.81 16.00
C ASN A 535 1.96 -38.38 15.98
N PRO A 536 0.88 -38.05 16.71
CA PRO A 536 0.28 -36.72 16.67
C PRO A 536 1.24 -35.62 17.15
N ASP A 537 1.09 -34.40 16.61
CA ASP A 537 2.05 -33.30 16.86
C ASP A 537 2.04 -32.81 18.33
N ASN A 538 0.87 -32.78 18.98
CA ASN A 538 0.74 -32.43 20.39
C ASN A 538 -0.54 -33.02 20.99
N ARG A 539 -0.41 -33.89 21.99
CA ARG A 539 -1.54 -34.61 22.61
C ARG A 539 -2.32 -33.78 23.64
N GLU A 540 -1.73 -32.71 24.17
CA GLU A 540 -2.30 -31.97 25.32
C GLU A 540 -2.81 -30.57 24.95
N LEU A 541 -2.57 -30.11 23.72
CA LEU A 541 -2.93 -28.75 23.32
C LEU A 541 -4.42 -28.68 22.95
N VAL A 542 -5.18 -27.78 23.57
CA VAL A 542 -6.57 -27.44 23.19
C VAL A 542 -6.58 -26.19 22.30
N PRO A 543 -7.29 -26.19 21.16
CA PRO A 543 -7.45 -25.00 20.34
C PRO A 543 -8.04 -23.81 21.08
N ARG A 544 -7.32 -22.69 21.07
CA ARG A 544 -7.79 -21.46 21.73
C ARG A 544 -8.50 -20.54 20.76
N PHE A 545 -9.77 -20.30 21.03
CA PHE A 545 -10.56 -19.29 20.35
C PHE A 545 -9.98 -17.88 20.59
N HIS A 546 -9.91 -17.09 19.53
CA HIS A 546 -9.75 -15.65 19.60
C HIS A 546 -10.48 -15.01 18.43
N ALA A 547 -10.60 -13.68 18.42
CA ALA A 547 -11.20 -12.96 17.31
C ALA A 547 -10.36 -11.77 16.89
N ILE A 548 -10.48 -11.36 15.62
CA ILE A 548 -9.80 -10.17 15.08
C ILE A 548 -10.81 -9.20 14.46
N PRO A 549 -10.58 -7.87 14.51
CA PRO A 549 -11.48 -6.90 13.89
C PRO A 549 -11.49 -6.94 12.35
N LYS A 550 -12.69 -6.96 11.77
CA LYS A 550 -12.99 -6.76 10.35
C LYS A 550 -13.34 -5.29 10.09
N ILE A 551 -12.31 -4.44 10.09
CA ILE A 551 -12.45 -2.97 9.95
C ILE A 551 -13.06 -2.50 8.61
N HIS A 552 -13.06 -3.37 7.59
CA HIS A 552 -13.62 -3.10 6.28
C HIS A 552 -15.14 -3.33 6.20
N LYS A 553 -15.77 -3.66 7.33
CA LYS A 553 -17.23 -3.75 7.49
C LYS A 553 -17.72 -2.55 8.29
N ASN A 554 -18.93 -2.06 7.99
CA ASN A 554 -19.54 -0.93 8.70
C ASN A 554 -20.94 -1.34 9.23
N PRO A 555 -21.16 -1.38 10.55
CA PRO A 555 -20.18 -1.22 11.62
C PRO A 555 -19.08 -2.31 11.58
N TRP A 556 -17.97 -2.06 12.28
CA TRP A 556 -16.89 -3.06 12.42
C TRP A 556 -17.46 -4.34 13.02
N LYS A 557 -17.01 -5.50 12.51
CA LYS A 557 -17.38 -6.84 13.03
C LYS A 557 -16.13 -7.58 13.46
N ILE A 558 -16.28 -8.72 14.13
CA ILE A 558 -15.16 -9.62 14.39
C ILE A 558 -15.05 -10.77 13.38
N ARG A 559 -13.85 -11.36 13.26
CA ARG A 559 -13.61 -12.66 12.65
C ARG A 559 -13.24 -13.65 13.75
N PRO A 560 -14.09 -14.65 14.06
CA PRO A 560 -13.68 -15.73 14.95
C PRO A 560 -12.55 -16.54 14.32
N ILE A 561 -11.56 -16.92 15.12
CA ILE A 561 -10.43 -17.74 14.73
C ILE A 561 -10.21 -18.79 15.83
N VAL A 562 -10.26 -20.06 15.41
CA VAL A 562 -9.77 -21.19 16.19
C VAL A 562 -8.62 -21.77 15.37
N PRO A 563 -7.36 -21.44 15.69
CA PRO A 563 -6.24 -22.02 14.97
C PRO A 563 -6.23 -23.52 15.29
N MET A 564 -6.29 -24.36 14.25
CA MET A 564 -6.27 -25.83 14.35
C MET A 564 -4.94 -26.42 13.82
N HIS A 565 -3.85 -25.66 13.89
CA HIS A 565 -2.51 -26.14 13.55
C HIS A 565 -1.78 -26.69 14.79
N SER A 566 -1.07 -27.82 14.64
CA SER A 566 -0.26 -28.43 15.72
C SER A 566 -1.06 -29.03 16.89
N TYR A 567 -2.28 -29.50 16.64
CA TYR A 567 -3.12 -30.18 17.61
C TYR A 567 -3.13 -31.69 17.37
N PHE A 568 -3.68 -32.41 18.35
CA PHE A 568 -3.83 -33.87 18.32
C PHE A 568 -4.41 -34.39 17.00
N THR A 569 -5.41 -33.70 16.44
CA THR A 569 -6.10 -34.09 15.20
C THR A 569 -5.51 -33.50 13.91
N THR A 570 -4.40 -32.75 13.98
CA THR A 570 -3.82 -32.11 12.78
C THR A 570 -3.41 -33.14 11.73
N ARG A 571 -2.77 -34.25 12.13
CA ARG A 571 -2.37 -35.30 11.20
C ARG A 571 -3.57 -36.04 10.62
N LEU A 572 -4.61 -36.27 11.41
CA LEU A 572 -5.87 -36.81 10.90
C LEU A 572 -6.50 -35.91 9.84
N ALA A 573 -6.55 -34.60 10.07
CA ALA A 573 -7.07 -33.65 9.08
C ALA A 573 -6.23 -33.65 7.79
N MET A 574 -4.90 -33.74 7.90
CA MET A 574 -4.00 -33.89 6.75
C MET A 574 -4.27 -35.20 6.01
N TRP A 575 -4.36 -36.32 6.72
CA TRP A 575 -4.67 -37.63 6.14
C TRP A 575 -6.01 -37.60 5.40
N ILE A 576 -7.09 -37.12 6.02
CA ILE A 576 -8.39 -36.95 5.36
C ILE A 576 -8.27 -36.09 4.09
N HIS A 577 -7.55 -34.96 4.17
CA HIS A 577 -7.32 -34.10 3.01
C HIS A 577 -6.63 -34.85 1.86
N LEU A 578 -5.63 -35.70 2.16
CA LEU A 578 -4.93 -36.49 1.16
C LEU A 578 -5.85 -37.48 0.42
N TYR A 579 -6.84 -38.07 1.09
CA TYR A 579 -7.80 -38.98 0.45
C TYR A 579 -8.90 -38.24 -0.31
N LEU A 580 -9.35 -37.10 0.20
CA LEU A 580 -10.40 -36.31 -0.45
C LEU A 580 -9.87 -35.50 -1.63
N HIS A 581 -8.59 -35.11 -1.62
CA HIS A 581 -8.02 -34.26 -2.67
C HIS A 581 -8.01 -34.90 -4.07
N PRO A 582 -7.70 -36.20 -4.25
CA PRO A 582 -7.91 -36.89 -5.53
C PRO A 582 -9.36 -36.86 -6.00
N LEU A 583 -10.33 -37.00 -5.09
CA LEU A 583 -11.76 -36.93 -5.44
C LEU A 583 -12.12 -35.54 -5.98
N GLN A 584 -11.52 -34.48 -5.44
CA GLN A 584 -11.69 -33.12 -5.96
C GLN A 584 -11.35 -33.02 -7.46
N ARG A 585 -10.34 -33.77 -7.92
CA ARG A 585 -9.92 -33.79 -9.33
C ARG A 585 -10.84 -34.59 -10.25
N LEU A 586 -11.68 -35.46 -9.71
CA LEU A 586 -12.71 -36.18 -10.49
C LEU A 586 -13.83 -35.24 -10.96
N TYR A 587 -13.93 -34.05 -10.35
CA TYR A 587 -14.97 -33.09 -10.64
C TYR A 587 -14.41 -31.92 -11.47
N PRO A 588 -14.56 -31.93 -12.81
CA PRO A 588 -13.97 -30.92 -13.69
C PRO A 588 -14.53 -29.51 -13.46
N TRP A 589 -15.67 -29.38 -12.78
CA TRP A 589 -16.26 -28.09 -12.39
C TRP A 589 -15.62 -27.48 -11.13
N ILE A 590 -14.72 -28.19 -10.45
CA ILE A 590 -13.98 -27.67 -9.30
C ILE A 590 -12.63 -27.16 -9.75
N CYS A 591 -12.48 -25.84 -9.84
CA CYS A 591 -11.20 -25.23 -10.15
C CYS A 591 -10.22 -25.40 -8.98
N THR A 592 -9.05 -25.97 -9.26
CA THR A 592 -7.97 -26.19 -8.27
C THR A 592 -7.24 -24.92 -7.89
N SER A 593 -7.25 -23.90 -8.74
CA SER A 593 -6.66 -22.60 -8.44
C SER A 593 -7.31 -21.48 -9.26
N SER A 594 -7.14 -20.24 -8.81
CA SER A 594 -7.55 -19.05 -9.59
C SER A 594 -6.80 -18.93 -10.91
N ARG A 595 -5.60 -19.51 -11.03
CA ARG A 595 -4.81 -19.52 -12.26
C ARG A 595 -5.36 -20.52 -13.26
N ASP A 596 -5.69 -21.73 -12.79
CA ASP A 596 -6.35 -22.75 -13.61
C ASP A 596 -7.69 -22.22 -14.10
N PHE A 597 -8.49 -21.63 -13.20
CA PHE A 597 -9.75 -20.98 -13.58
C PHE A 597 -9.57 -19.95 -14.71
N VAL A 598 -8.62 -19.01 -14.58
CA VAL A 598 -8.38 -18.00 -15.62
C VAL A 598 -7.92 -18.64 -16.93
N ARG A 599 -7.05 -19.65 -16.87
CA ARG A 599 -6.59 -20.36 -18.08
C ARG A 599 -7.77 -21.06 -18.76
N ASP A 600 -8.53 -21.85 -18.01
CA ASP A 600 -9.64 -22.63 -18.53
C ASP A 600 -10.73 -21.70 -19.10
N LEU A 601 -10.97 -20.56 -18.42
CA LEU A 601 -11.85 -19.51 -18.89
C LEU A 601 -11.36 -18.88 -20.20
N LEU A 602 -10.06 -18.57 -20.31
CA LEU A 602 -9.48 -18.00 -21.54
C LEU A 602 -9.52 -19.00 -22.70
N THR A 603 -9.22 -20.27 -22.45
CA THR A 603 -9.28 -21.34 -23.46
C THR A 603 -10.71 -21.58 -23.94
N GLU A 604 -11.69 -21.57 -23.04
CA GLU A 604 -13.10 -21.80 -23.39
C GLU A 604 -13.82 -20.57 -23.98
N THR A 605 -13.28 -19.36 -23.78
CA THR A 605 -13.85 -18.10 -24.31
C THR A 605 -13.25 -17.66 -25.63
N GLU A 606 -12.19 -18.33 -26.10
CA GLU A 606 -11.55 -18.00 -27.37
C GLU A 606 -12.55 -18.16 -28.54
N GLY A 607 -12.94 -17.02 -29.13
CA GLY A 607 -13.86 -16.95 -30.27
C GLY A 607 -15.36 -17.13 -29.95
N LYS A 608 -15.78 -17.24 -28.68
CA LYS A 608 -17.20 -17.50 -28.33
C LYS A 608 -17.70 -16.60 -27.21
N LYS A 609 -18.73 -15.77 -27.49
CA LYS A 609 -19.50 -15.06 -26.45
C LYS A 609 -20.38 -16.06 -25.71
N ARG A 610 -19.99 -16.44 -24.49
CA ARG A 610 -20.77 -17.30 -23.60
C ARG A 610 -21.02 -16.61 -22.28
N THR A 611 -22.20 -16.84 -21.70
CA THR A 611 -22.51 -16.41 -20.33
C THR A 611 -22.05 -17.50 -19.37
N TRP A 612 -21.12 -17.15 -18.48
CA TRP A 612 -20.60 -18.08 -17.48
C TRP A 612 -21.27 -17.83 -16.13
N LYS A 613 -21.57 -18.91 -15.41
CA LYS A 613 -22.03 -18.88 -14.02
C LYS A 613 -20.92 -19.42 -13.14
N MET A 614 -20.49 -18.60 -12.18
CA MET A 614 -19.51 -19.00 -11.18
C MET A 614 -20.21 -19.17 -9.83
N PHE A 615 -19.95 -20.30 -9.18
CA PHE A 615 -20.40 -20.60 -7.83
C PHE A 615 -19.19 -20.59 -6.89
N THR A 616 -19.25 -19.85 -5.81
CA THR A 616 -18.17 -19.77 -4.81
C THR A 616 -18.62 -20.39 -3.50
N GLY A 617 -17.75 -21.20 -2.87
CA GLY A 617 -18.05 -21.93 -1.64
C GLY A 617 -18.12 -21.07 -0.36
N ASP A 618 -18.01 -19.75 -0.45
CA ASP A 618 -17.98 -18.84 0.70
C ASP A 618 -19.39 -18.58 1.28
N GLY A 619 -20.17 -19.64 1.58
CA GLY A 619 -21.43 -19.60 2.35
C GLY A 619 -22.60 -18.78 1.78
N ASN A 620 -22.34 -17.91 0.81
CA ASN A 620 -23.28 -17.16 0.02
C ASN A 620 -23.16 -17.71 -1.40
N TYR A 621 -24.15 -18.48 -1.84
CA TYR A 621 -24.33 -18.83 -3.24
C TYR A 621 -24.66 -17.55 -4.04
N GLU A 622 -23.67 -16.68 -4.24
CA GLU A 622 -23.78 -15.54 -5.14
C GLU A 622 -23.47 -16.03 -6.56
N GLU A 623 -24.52 -16.19 -7.36
CA GLU A 623 -24.38 -16.37 -8.81
C GLU A 623 -23.76 -15.09 -9.39
N LYS A 624 -22.46 -15.13 -9.69
CA LYS A 624 -21.80 -14.03 -10.39
C LYS A 624 -21.78 -14.33 -11.88
N ARG A 625 -22.58 -13.56 -12.63
CA ARG A 625 -22.59 -13.59 -14.10
C ARG A 625 -21.51 -12.66 -14.62
N PHE A 626 -20.63 -13.20 -15.45
CA PHE A 626 -19.64 -12.41 -16.16
C PHE A 626 -19.84 -12.59 -17.66
N PHE A 627 -19.69 -11.48 -18.38
CA PHE A 627 -19.58 -11.44 -19.82
C PHE A 627 -18.10 -11.27 -20.13
N ILE A 628 -17.51 -12.25 -20.81
CA ILE A 628 -16.14 -12.17 -21.34
C ILE A 628 -16.24 -12.04 -22.85
#